data_AF-A0A3A9JBP5-F1
#
_entry.id   AF-A0A3A9JBP5-F1
#
_cell.length_a   1.000
_cell.length_b   1.000
_cell.length_c   1.000
_cell.angle_alpha   90.00
_cell.angle_beta   90.00
_cell.angle_gamma   90.00
#
_symmetry.space_group_name_H-M   'P 1'
#
loop_
_entity.id
_entity.type
_entity.pdbx_description
1 polymer ?
#
loop_
_entity_poly.entity_id
_entity_poly.type
_entity_poly.pdbx_seq_one_letter_code
_entity_poly.pdbx_strand_id
1 'polypeptide(L)'
;MLDTALLIVREEGADRLTLGHLAARAGVSKPVAYDHFGTRSGLLIELYRWIDVERVNAFREVMTTGERSLEECARVLAAAYIHCAADKTDEFHAVGAALAGSEEKAQVFQELLDNSVQMFVSVLKPHSTLSAAELERRCIGLVGAGEALSAALVRGTFNEAEAAGVLASLIQGGLRSPPR
;
A
#
# COMPACT_ATOMS: atom_id res chain seq x y z
N MET A 1 -3.97 -4.17 19.81
CA MET A 1 -3.94 -2.69 19.98
C MET A 1 -4.07 -1.99 18.64
N LEU A 2 -3.44 -2.48 17.56
CA LEU A 2 -3.55 -1.88 16.22
C LEU A 2 -4.99 -1.89 15.66
N ASP A 3 -5.79 -2.94 15.90
CA ASP A 3 -7.22 -2.94 15.52
C ASP A 3 -7.99 -1.80 16.18
N THR A 4 -7.73 -1.56 17.47
CA THR A 4 -8.33 -0.45 18.21
C THR A 4 -7.86 0.90 17.69
N ALA A 5 -6.58 1.00 17.31
CA ALA A 5 -6.02 2.20 16.71
C ALA A 5 -6.68 2.49 15.34
N LEU A 6 -6.91 1.46 14.52
CA LEU A 6 -7.64 1.57 13.26
C LEU A 6 -9.08 2.07 13.47
N LEU A 7 -9.79 1.50 14.45
CA LEU A 7 -11.15 1.94 14.80
C LEU A 7 -11.19 3.41 15.21
N ILE A 8 -10.23 3.88 16.00
CA ILE A 8 -10.11 5.29 16.38
C ILE A 8 -9.92 6.15 15.13
N VAL A 9 -9.03 5.77 14.21
CA VAL A 9 -8.83 6.53 12.97
C VAL A 9 -10.10 6.58 12.13
N ARG A 10 -10.81 5.44 12.01
CA ARG A 10 -12.05 5.34 11.25
C ARG A 10 -13.18 6.18 11.85
N GLU A 11 -13.35 6.16 13.16
CA GLU A 11 -14.48 6.81 13.84
C GLU A 11 -14.20 8.26 14.21
N GLU A 12 -12.95 8.58 14.55
CA GLU A 12 -12.58 9.85 15.19
C GLU A 12 -11.47 10.61 14.43
N GLY A 13 -10.85 10.00 13.42
CA GLY A 13 -9.76 10.58 12.63
C GLY A 13 -8.37 10.39 13.25
N ALA A 14 -7.34 10.46 12.41
CA ALA A 14 -5.94 10.21 12.81
C ALA A 14 -5.39 11.21 13.85
N ASP A 15 -5.94 12.41 13.92
CA ASP A 15 -5.56 13.42 14.93
C ASP A 15 -5.94 13.00 16.36
N ARG A 16 -7.02 12.22 16.49
CA ARG A 16 -7.49 11.69 17.78
C ARG A 16 -6.68 10.48 18.26
N LEU A 17 -5.89 9.88 17.37
CA LEU A 17 -5.01 8.77 17.71
C LEU A 17 -3.79 9.27 18.51
N THR A 18 -3.87 9.12 19.83
CA THR A 18 -2.79 9.35 20.78
C THR A 18 -2.59 8.12 21.66
N LEU A 19 -1.38 7.90 22.19
CA LEU A 19 -1.09 6.75 23.06
C LEU A 19 -2.02 6.67 24.28
N GLY A 20 -2.34 7.81 24.89
CA GLY A 20 -3.26 7.87 26.03
C GLY A 20 -4.70 7.54 25.66
N HIS A 21 -5.17 7.99 24.49
CA HIS A 21 -6.52 7.69 24.01
C HIS A 21 -6.64 6.23 23.56
N LEU A 22 -5.61 5.71 22.88
CA LEU A 22 -5.51 4.30 22.52
C LEU A 22 -5.53 3.41 23.77
N ALA A 23 -4.75 3.74 24.80
CA ALA A 23 -4.71 2.98 26.05
C ALA A 23 -6.10 2.90 26.70
N ALA A 24 -6.78 4.04 26.81
CA ALA A 24 -8.12 4.12 27.37
C ALA A 24 -9.12 3.26 26.58
N ARG A 25 -9.09 3.33 25.24
CA ARG A 25 -10.04 2.61 24.39
C ARG A 25 -9.73 1.12 24.26
N ALA A 26 -8.46 0.73 24.36
CA ALA A 26 -8.02 -0.66 24.35
C ALA A 26 -8.11 -1.34 25.73
N GLY A 27 -8.52 -0.60 26.78
CA GLY A 27 -8.64 -1.13 28.14
C GLY A 27 -7.30 -1.49 28.80
N VAL A 28 -6.19 -0.88 28.34
CA VAL A 28 -4.85 -1.08 28.89
C VAL A 28 -4.39 0.16 29.66
N SER A 29 -3.38 -0.01 30.52
CA SER A 29 -2.79 1.13 31.22
C SER A 29 -1.98 2.01 30.24
N LYS A 30 -1.85 3.31 30.56
CA LYS A 30 -1.01 4.21 29.75
C LYS A 30 0.43 3.67 29.60
N PRO A 31 1.14 3.27 30.67
CA PRO A 31 2.50 2.74 30.53
C PRO A 31 2.63 1.60 29.52
N VAL A 32 1.66 0.69 29.44
CA VAL A 32 1.68 -0.42 28.46
C VAL A 32 1.66 0.09 27.01
N ALA A 33 0.85 1.11 26.71
CA ALA A 33 0.83 1.68 25.36
C ALA A 33 2.14 2.43 25.03
N TYR A 34 2.70 3.14 26.01
CA TYR A 34 3.97 3.85 25.83
C TYR A 34 5.16 2.89 25.70
N ASP A 35 5.20 1.79 26.45
CA ASP A 35 6.25 0.77 26.35
C ASP A 35 6.21 0.05 24.99
N HIS A 36 5.02 -0.13 24.42
CA HIS A 36 4.87 -0.83 23.15
C HIS A 36 5.24 0.04 21.94
N PHE A 37 4.70 1.26 21.87
CA PHE A 37 4.83 2.11 20.68
C PHE A 37 5.87 3.23 20.82
N GLY A 38 6.30 3.55 22.05
CA GLY A 38 7.24 4.63 22.38
C GLY A 38 6.65 6.03 22.19
N THR A 39 6.33 6.39 20.96
CA THR A 39 5.85 7.72 20.55
C THR A 39 4.56 7.64 19.72
N ARG A 40 3.87 8.78 19.57
CA ARG A 40 2.72 8.87 18.65
C ARG A 40 3.14 8.55 17.21
N SER A 41 4.30 9.03 16.77
CA SER A 41 4.83 8.72 15.45
C SER A 41 5.10 7.21 15.31
N GLY A 42 5.69 6.57 16.32
CA GLY A 42 5.90 5.11 16.33
C GLY A 42 4.59 4.33 16.18
N LEU A 43 3.54 4.71 16.93
CA LEU A 43 2.20 4.14 16.78
C LEU A 43 1.64 4.33 15.36
N LEU A 44 1.74 5.54 14.80
CA LEU A 44 1.25 5.81 13.45
C LEU A 44 2.00 4.99 12.40
N ILE A 45 3.32 4.81 12.54
CA ILE A 45 4.15 3.99 11.65
C ILE A 45 3.72 2.53 11.72
N GLU A 46 3.56 1.96 12.91
CA GLU A 46 3.14 0.57 13.06
C GLU A 46 1.72 0.34 12.54
N LEU A 47 0.80 1.25 12.83
CA LEU A 47 -0.55 1.20 12.28
C LEU A 47 -0.55 1.27 10.76
N TYR A 48 0.24 2.18 10.20
CA TYR A 48 0.37 2.34 8.77
C TYR A 48 0.91 1.06 8.11
N ARG A 49 1.98 0.47 8.65
CA ARG A 49 2.57 -0.80 8.18
C ARG A 49 1.56 -1.95 8.27
N TRP A 50 0.78 -2.01 9.34
CA TRP A 50 -0.21 -3.07 9.52
C TRP A 50 -1.36 -2.97 8.51
N ILE A 51 -1.86 -1.75 8.27
CA ILE A 51 -2.87 -1.51 7.23
C ILE A 51 -2.34 -1.94 5.85
N ASP A 52 -1.09 -1.57 5.53
CA ASP A 52 -0.43 -1.96 4.27
C ASP A 52 -0.35 -3.49 4.12
N VAL A 53 0.14 -4.18 5.14
CA VAL A 53 0.29 -5.65 5.14
C VAL A 53 -1.06 -6.36 4.98
N GLU A 54 -2.10 -5.92 5.69
CA GLU A 54 -3.43 -6.52 5.58
C GLU A 54 -4.02 -6.32 4.18
N ARG A 55 -3.85 -5.13 3.58
CA ARG A 55 -4.27 -4.91 2.18
C ARG A 55 -3.48 -5.75 1.20
N VAL A 56 -2.16 -5.82 1.38
CA VAL A 56 -1.27 -6.63 0.53
C VAL A 56 -1.65 -8.11 0.62
N ASN A 57 -1.95 -8.61 1.80
CA ASN A 57 -2.33 -10.01 2.01
C ASN A 57 -3.72 -10.31 1.44
N ALA A 58 -4.73 -9.47 1.72
CA ALA A 58 -6.07 -9.63 1.16
C ALA A 58 -6.04 -9.57 -0.37
N PHE A 59 -5.25 -8.65 -0.93
CA PHE A 59 -5.05 -8.57 -2.37
C PHE A 59 -4.36 -9.82 -2.92
N ARG A 60 -3.30 -10.31 -2.26
CA ARG A 60 -2.60 -11.54 -2.66
C ARG A 60 -3.54 -12.75 -2.66
N GLU A 61 -4.36 -12.94 -1.63
CA GLU A 61 -5.35 -14.04 -1.56
C GLU A 61 -6.38 -13.99 -2.70
N VAL A 62 -6.86 -12.78 -3.00
CA VAL A 62 -7.74 -12.54 -4.14
C VAL A 62 -7.03 -12.76 -5.47
N MET A 63 -5.69 -12.75 -5.54
CA MET A 63 -4.89 -12.97 -6.75
C MET A 63 -4.40 -14.41 -6.94
N THR A 64 -4.22 -15.18 -5.87
CA THR A 64 -3.78 -16.58 -5.92
C THR A 64 -4.91 -17.58 -6.13
N THR A 65 -6.16 -17.13 -6.08
CA THR A 65 -7.35 -17.95 -6.33
C THR A 65 -7.63 -18.06 -7.84
N GLY A 66 -7.31 -19.22 -8.42
CA GLY A 66 -7.65 -19.59 -9.81
C GLY A 66 -6.55 -19.39 -10.86
N GLU A 67 -6.60 -20.17 -11.93
CA GLU A 67 -5.70 -20.05 -13.09
C GLU A 67 -6.07 -18.82 -13.93
N ARG A 68 -5.52 -17.65 -13.58
CA ARG A 68 -5.68 -16.43 -14.37
C ARG A 68 -4.61 -16.30 -15.44
N SER A 69 -4.98 -15.72 -16.58
CA SER A 69 -4.02 -15.26 -17.57
C SER A 69 -3.22 -14.06 -17.07
N LEU A 70 -2.05 -13.81 -17.66
CA LEU A 70 -1.25 -12.61 -17.35
C LEU A 70 -2.06 -11.32 -17.57
N GLU A 71 -2.89 -11.28 -18.61
CA GLU A 71 -3.71 -10.13 -18.93
C GLU A 71 -4.71 -9.80 -17.82
N GLU A 72 -5.40 -10.83 -17.31
CA GLU A 72 -6.34 -10.69 -16.19
C GLU A 72 -5.62 -10.31 -14.91
N CYS A 73 -4.46 -10.94 -14.63
CA CYS A 73 -3.67 -10.60 -13.46
C CYS A 73 -3.19 -9.14 -13.50
N ALA A 74 -2.71 -8.66 -14.64
CA ALA A 74 -2.29 -7.28 -14.82
C ALA A 74 -3.45 -6.29 -14.65
N ARG A 75 -4.64 -6.60 -15.19
CA ARG A 75 -5.83 -5.76 -15.01
C ARG A 75 -6.25 -5.66 -13.55
N VAL A 76 -6.37 -6.79 -12.85
CA VAL A 76 -6.81 -6.81 -11.45
C VAL A 76 -5.79 -6.13 -10.54
N LEU A 77 -4.49 -6.39 -10.75
CA LEU A 77 -3.40 -5.73 -10.03
C LEU A 77 -3.42 -4.22 -10.24
N ALA A 78 -3.51 -3.76 -11.49
CA ALA A 78 -3.55 -2.33 -11.78
C ALA A 78 -4.78 -1.63 -11.19
N ALA A 79 -5.97 -2.23 -11.34
CA ALA A 79 -7.20 -1.66 -10.82
C ALA A 79 -7.18 -1.54 -9.30
N ALA A 80 -6.78 -2.60 -8.59
CA ALA A 80 -6.72 -2.56 -7.13
C ALA A 80 -5.67 -1.58 -6.61
N TYR A 81 -4.50 -1.53 -7.26
CA TYR A 81 -3.45 -0.59 -6.87
C TYR A 81 -3.88 0.87 -7.06
N ILE A 82 -4.43 1.22 -8.23
CA ILE A 82 -4.92 2.58 -8.52
C ILE A 82 -6.08 2.95 -7.60
N HIS A 83 -7.04 2.05 -7.38
CA HIS A 83 -8.17 2.27 -6.47
C HIS A 83 -7.69 2.60 -5.05
N CYS A 84 -6.81 1.76 -4.50
CA CYS A 84 -6.26 1.95 -3.16
C CYS A 84 -5.43 3.23 -3.03
N ALA A 85 -4.62 3.55 -4.05
CA ALA A 85 -3.78 4.74 -4.04
C ALA A 85 -4.58 6.04 -4.31
N ALA A 86 -5.79 5.94 -4.86
CA ALA A 86 -6.65 7.08 -5.14
C ALA A 86 -7.71 7.35 -4.07
N ASP A 87 -8.09 6.33 -3.29
CA ASP A 87 -9.09 6.48 -2.22
C ASP A 87 -8.53 7.27 -1.03
N LYS A 88 -8.77 8.58 -1.06
CA LYS A 88 -8.36 9.53 -0.02
C LYS A 88 -9.16 9.42 1.28
N THR A 89 -10.23 8.63 1.32
CA THR A 89 -11.07 8.47 2.52
C THR A 89 -10.64 7.31 3.41
N ASP A 90 -9.70 6.52 2.90
CA ASP A 90 -9.14 5.36 3.57
C ASP A 90 -8.28 5.77 4.80
N GLU A 91 -8.35 4.98 5.88
CA GLU A 91 -7.51 5.10 7.08
C GLU A 91 -6.01 5.18 6.75
N PHE A 92 -5.58 4.57 5.65
CA PHE A 92 -4.22 4.65 5.13
C PHE A 92 -3.82 6.06 4.72
N HIS A 93 -4.68 6.76 3.98
CA HIS A 93 -4.44 8.15 3.63
C HIS A 93 -4.47 9.05 4.87
N ALA A 94 -5.39 8.80 5.80
CA ALA A 94 -5.48 9.57 7.05
C ALA A 94 -4.23 9.40 7.92
N VAL A 95 -3.74 8.17 8.10
CA VAL A 95 -2.52 7.90 8.87
C VAL A 95 -1.29 8.43 8.13
N GLY A 96 -1.22 8.29 6.79
CA GLY A 96 -0.13 8.83 5.98
C GLY A 96 -0.04 10.35 6.01
N ALA A 97 -1.18 11.04 6.00
CA ALA A 97 -1.25 12.48 6.17
C ALA A 97 -0.80 12.91 7.58
N ALA A 98 -1.20 12.17 8.62
CA ALA A 98 -0.76 12.43 9.99
C ALA A 98 0.76 12.19 10.19
N LEU A 99 1.35 11.28 9.42
CA LEU A 99 2.80 11.05 9.37
C LEU A 99 3.56 12.13 8.56
N ALA A 100 2.87 12.92 7.73
CA ALA A 100 3.52 13.86 6.83
C ALA A 100 4.27 15.01 7.52
N GLY A 101 4.10 15.18 8.84
CA GLY A 101 4.76 16.19 9.66
C GLY A 101 6.01 15.73 10.41
N SER A 102 6.54 14.52 10.17
CA SER A 102 7.69 13.97 10.92
C SER A 102 8.88 13.60 10.01
N GLU A 103 10.11 13.64 10.53
CA GLU A 103 11.33 13.29 9.77
C GLU A 103 11.35 11.80 9.35
N GLU A 104 10.66 10.96 10.12
CA GLU A 104 10.51 9.53 9.88
C GLU A 104 9.67 9.19 8.64
N LYS A 105 8.95 10.17 8.06
CA LYS A 105 8.10 10.00 6.89
C LYS A 105 8.84 9.40 5.69
N ALA A 106 10.05 9.90 5.40
CA ALA A 106 10.77 9.48 4.20
C ALA A 106 11.15 7.99 4.24
N GLN A 107 11.58 7.51 5.41
CA GLN A 107 11.93 6.11 5.62
C GLN A 107 10.69 5.22 5.53
N VAL A 108 9.60 5.63 6.18
CA VAL A 108 8.33 4.88 6.15
C VAL A 108 7.78 4.82 4.74
N PHE A 109 7.84 5.92 3.98
CA PHE A 109 7.43 5.95 2.58
C PHE A 109 8.22 4.98 1.71
N GLN A 110 9.55 4.89 1.89
CA GLN A 110 10.36 3.93 1.16
C GLN A 110 9.99 2.47 1.48
N GLU A 111 9.80 2.14 2.75
CA GLU A 111 9.39 0.78 3.17
C GLU A 111 8.06 0.34 2.52
N LEU A 112 7.14 1.28 2.28
CA LEU A 112 5.84 0.99 1.66
C LEU A 112 5.94 0.77 0.17
N LEU A 113 6.81 1.53 -0.49
CA LEU A 113 7.14 1.28 -1.88
C LEU A 113 7.78 -0.10 -2.01
N ASP A 114 8.68 -0.47 -1.10
CA ASP A 114 9.30 -1.80 -1.09
C ASP A 114 8.25 -2.91 -0.89
N ASN A 115 7.30 -2.75 0.03
CA ASN A 115 6.20 -3.70 0.22
C ASN A 115 5.32 -3.83 -1.04
N SER A 116 4.99 -2.70 -1.68
CA SER A 116 4.26 -2.67 -2.95
C SER A 116 5.03 -3.39 -4.06
N VAL A 117 6.35 -3.21 -4.12
CA VAL A 117 7.22 -3.92 -5.07
C VAL A 117 7.17 -5.42 -4.82
N GLN A 118 7.28 -5.87 -3.56
CA GLN A 118 7.20 -7.30 -3.24
C GLN A 118 5.81 -7.89 -3.54
N MET A 119 4.74 -7.11 -3.38
CA MET A 119 3.40 -7.50 -3.84
C MET A 119 3.40 -7.75 -5.34
N PHE A 120 3.86 -6.79 -6.15
CA PHE A 120 3.93 -6.91 -7.60
C PHE A 120 4.78 -8.12 -8.01
N VAL A 121 5.96 -8.31 -7.40
CA VAL A 121 6.81 -9.48 -7.65
C VAL A 121 6.04 -10.77 -7.36
N SER A 122 5.35 -10.87 -6.23
CA SER A 122 4.63 -12.09 -5.85
C SER A 122 3.50 -12.46 -6.82
N VAL A 123 2.77 -11.46 -7.32
CA VAL A 123 1.65 -11.64 -8.26
C VAL A 123 2.15 -11.93 -9.67
N LEU A 124 3.25 -11.31 -10.08
CA LEU A 124 3.76 -11.41 -11.46
C LEU A 124 4.72 -12.57 -11.68
N LYS A 125 5.36 -13.09 -10.62
CA LYS A 125 6.32 -14.20 -10.69
C LYS A 125 5.78 -15.45 -11.40
N PRO A 126 4.53 -15.92 -11.18
CA PRO A 126 3.99 -17.07 -11.90
C PRO A 126 3.84 -16.86 -13.41
N HIS A 127 3.80 -15.61 -13.86
CA HIS A 127 3.55 -15.23 -15.26
C HIS A 127 4.81 -14.69 -15.97
N SER A 128 5.97 -14.74 -15.32
CA SER A 128 7.21 -14.15 -15.81
C SER A 128 8.27 -15.21 -16.09
N THR A 129 9.00 -15.02 -17.19
CA THR A 129 10.22 -15.81 -17.51
C THR A 129 11.51 -15.08 -17.11
N LEU A 130 11.39 -13.90 -16.50
CA LEU A 130 12.54 -13.08 -16.10
C LEU A 130 13.25 -13.70 -14.88
N SER A 131 14.52 -13.36 -14.69
CA SER A 131 15.20 -13.67 -13.43
C SER A 131 14.55 -12.90 -12.28
N ALA A 132 14.65 -13.41 -11.05
CA ALA A 132 14.05 -12.75 -9.88
C ALA A 132 14.53 -11.30 -9.71
N ALA A 133 15.83 -11.05 -9.88
CA ALA A 133 16.41 -9.70 -9.79
C ALA A 133 15.91 -8.75 -10.90
N GLU A 134 15.67 -9.27 -12.11
CA GLU A 134 15.14 -8.45 -13.20
C GLU A 134 13.65 -8.16 -13.01
N LEU A 135 12.87 -9.16 -12.55
CA LEU A 135 11.47 -8.97 -12.20
C LEU A 135 11.31 -7.90 -11.12
N GLU A 136 12.13 -7.94 -10.07
CA GLU A 136 12.13 -6.95 -8.99
C GLU A 136 12.43 -5.54 -9.51
N ARG A 137 13.48 -5.36 -10.31
CA ARG A 137 13.79 -4.05 -10.94
C ARG A 137 12.64 -3.50 -11.77
N ARG A 138 11.94 -4.36 -12.52
CA ARG A 138 10.77 -3.94 -13.29
C ARG A 138 9.59 -3.61 -12.39
N CYS A 139 9.37 -4.36 -11.32
CA CYS A 139 8.33 -4.06 -10.33
C CYS A 139 8.58 -2.72 -9.64
N ILE A 140 9.83 -2.34 -9.33
CA ILE A 140 10.18 -0.99 -8.84
C ILE A 140 9.70 0.08 -9.83
N GLY A 141 9.99 -0.09 -11.12
CA GLY A 141 9.53 0.84 -12.16
C GLY A 141 8.00 0.88 -12.30
N LEU A 142 7.32 -0.27 -12.21
CA LEU A 142 5.86 -0.37 -12.31
C LEU A 142 5.14 0.28 -11.12
N VAL A 143 5.66 0.09 -9.91
CA VAL A 143 5.16 0.77 -8.70
C VAL A 143 5.33 2.28 -8.84
N GLY A 144 6.50 2.75 -9.27
CA GLY A 144 6.71 4.18 -9.53
C GLY A 144 5.76 4.76 -10.59
N ALA A 145 5.45 3.98 -11.64
CA ALA A 145 4.45 4.38 -12.63
C ALA A 145 3.04 4.44 -12.03
N GLY A 146 2.67 3.46 -11.18
CA GLY A 146 1.42 3.46 -10.44
C GLY A 146 1.28 4.70 -9.55
N GLU A 147 2.28 5.04 -8.76
CA GLU A 147 2.31 6.25 -7.92
C GLU A 147 2.07 7.53 -8.75
N ALA A 148 2.75 7.65 -9.89
CA ALA A 148 2.60 8.79 -10.77
C ALA A 148 1.18 8.89 -11.38
N LEU A 149 0.60 7.75 -11.75
CA LEU A 149 -0.76 7.66 -12.30
C LEU A 149 -1.81 7.99 -11.22
N SER A 150 -1.66 7.45 -10.01
CA SER A 150 -2.53 7.76 -8.87
C SER A 150 -2.48 9.24 -8.51
N ALA A 151 -1.28 9.84 -8.48
CA ALA A 151 -1.13 11.28 -8.27
C ALA A 151 -1.78 12.10 -9.39
N ALA A 152 -1.76 11.63 -10.64
CA ALA A 152 -2.42 12.29 -11.77
C ALA A 152 -3.95 12.18 -11.71
N LEU A 153 -4.48 11.03 -11.30
CA LEU A 153 -5.90 10.81 -10.99
C LEU A 153 -6.39 11.76 -9.89
N VAL A 154 -5.61 11.90 -8.81
CA VAL A 154 -5.88 12.85 -7.71
C VAL A 154 -5.96 14.30 -8.18
N ARG A 155 -5.23 14.67 -9.24
CA ARG A 155 -5.27 15.99 -9.88
C ARG A 155 -6.38 16.12 -10.94
N GLY A 156 -7.16 15.06 -11.19
CA GLY A 156 -8.22 15.03 -12.20
C GLY A 156 -7.70 14.94 -13.65
N THR A 157 -6.46 14.52 -13.87
CA THR A 157 -5.89 14.35 -15.22
C THR A 157 -6.41 13.09 -15.92
N PHE A 158 -6.77 12.07 -15.14
CA PHE A 158 -7.34 10.80 -15.60
C PHE A 158 -8.56 10.47 -14.75
N ASN A 159 -9.44 9.63 -15.27
CA ASN A 159 -10.34 8.85 -14.42
C ASN A 159 -9.68 7.52 -13.98
N GLU A 160 -10.29 6.85 -13.00
CA GLU A 160 -9.72 5.65 -12.38
C GLU A 160 -9.51 4.50 -13.39
N ALA A 161 -10.46 4.30 -14.29
CA ALA A 161 -10.39 3.25 -15.32
C ALA A 161 -9.27 3.52 -16.34
N GLU A 162 -9.03 4.78 -16.70
CA GLU A 162 -7.93 5.17 -17.58
C GLU A 162 -6.57 4.92 -16.93
N ALA A 163 -6.39 5.36 -15.69
CA ALA A 163 -5.15 5.15 -14.94
C ALA A 163 -4.85 3.65 -14.75
N ALA A 164 -5.86 2.87 -14.36
CA ALA A 164 -5.75 1.42 -14.24
C ALA A 164 -5.43 0.74 -15.59
N GLY A 165 -6.07 1.16 -16.69
CA GLY A 165 -5.82 0.62 -18.02
C GLY A 165 -4.39 0.88 -18.52
N VAL A 166 -3.85 2.08 -18.26
CA VAL A 166 -2.46 2.42 -18.57
C VAL A 166 -1.50 1.55 -17.76
N LEU A 167 -1.71 1.44 -16.45
CA LEU A 167 -0.84 0.64 -15.59
C LEU A 167 -0.89 -0.85 -15.97
N ALA A 168 -2.06 -1.40 -16.28
CA ALA A 168 -2.20 -2.77 -16.75
C ALA A 168 -1.40 -3.02 -18.04
N SER A 169 -1.44 -2.08 -18.98
CA SER A 169 -0.69 -2.15 -20.24
C SER A 169 0.83 -2.09 -19.98
N LEU A 170 1.27 -1.25 -19.04
CA LEU A 170 2.68 -1.17 -18.62
C LEU A 170 3.15 -2.46 -17.96
N ILE A 171 2.34 -3.09 -17.10
CA ILE A 171 2.66 -4.39 -16.48
C ILE A 171 2.84 -5.46 -17.56
N GLN A 172 1.91 -5.57 -18.50
CA GLN A 172 1.98 -6.56 -19.57
C GLN A 172 3.18 -6.36 -20.48
N GLY A 173 3.47 -5.11 -20.89
CA GLY A 173 4.64 -4.80 -21.69
C GLY A 173 5.94 -5.01 -20.91
N GLY A 174 5.94 -4.64 -19.63
CA GLY A 174 7.05 -4.74 -18.70
C GLY A 174 7.43 -6.18 -18.36
N LEU A 175 6.58 -7.18 -18.60
CA LEU A 175 6.95 -8.59 -18.39
C LEU A 175 7.48 -9.29 -19.65
N ARG A 176 7.39 -8.65 -20.82
CA ARG A 176 7.96 -9.20 -22.05
C ARG A 176 9.48 -9.12 -21.99
N SER A 177 10.16 -10.23 -22.29
CA SER A 177 11.61 -10.19 -22.53
C SER A 177 11.87 -9.29 -23.75
N PRO A 178 12.89 -8.40 -23.72
CA PRO A 178 13.27 -7.66 -24.92
C PRO A 178 13.61 -8.66 -26.04
N PRO A 179 13.26 -8.37 -27.30
CA PRO A 179 13.73 -9.18 -28.41
C PRO A 179 15.26 -9.22 -28.36
N ARG A 180 15.81 -10.43 -28.45
CA ARG A 180 17.27 -10.66 -28.56
C ARG A 180 17.82 -10.10 -29.85
#